data_AF-A0A1G0Y277-F1
#
_entry.id   AF-A0A1G0Y277-F1
#
_cell.length_a   1.000
_cell.length_b   1.000
_cell.length_c   1.000
_cell.angle_alpha   90.00
_cell.angle_beta   90.00
_cell.angle_gamma   90.00
#
_symmetry.space_group_name_H-M   'P 1'
#
loop_
_entity.id
_entity.type
_entity.pdbx_description
1 polymer ?
#
loop_
_entity_poly.entity_id
_entity_poly.type
_entity_poly.pdbx_seq_one_letter_code
_entity_poly.pdbx_strand_id
1 'polypeptide(L)' 'MEKKFAYSIGVDLHKDSMTIALLDSNASPVEKKKISTKCKNKVRKFFSSYGLQCQVTVESVGCYQVFG' A
#
# COMPACT_ATOMS: atom_id res chain seq x y z
N MET A 1 -21.88 9.46 -9.76
CA MET A 1 -20.90 10.23 -8.95
C MET A 1 -19.72 9.33 -8.67
N GLU A 2 -18.54 9.70 -9.14
CA GLU A 2 -17.31 9.00 -8.77
C GLU A 2 -17.03 9.20 -7.28
N LYS A 3 -16.63 8.13 -6.58
CA LYS A 3 -16.20 8.26 -5.18
C LYS A 3 -14.89 9.03 -5.16
N LYS A 4 -14.89 10.21 -4.55
CA LYS A 4 -13.67 11.01 -4.34
C LYS A 4 -12.93 10.47 -3.11
N PHE A 5 -11.82 9.77 -3.33
CA PHE A 5 -10.93 9.34 -2.24
C PHE A 5 -10.03 10.51 -1.81
N ALA A 6 -9.74 10.61 -0.51
CA ALA A 6 -8.81 11.61 0.02
C ALA A 6 -7.36 11.26 -0.34
N TYR A 7 -7.06 9.96 -0.42
CA TYR A 7 -5.74 9.44 -0.72
C TYR A 7 -5.79 8.22 -1.64
N SER A 8 -4.78 8.10 -2.49
CA SER A 8 -4.51 6.90 -3.30
C SER A 8 -3.20 6.27 -2.85
N ILE A 9 -3.22 4.98 -2.56
CA ILE A 9 -2.06 4.22 -2.09
C ILE A 9 -1.67 3.22 -3.18
N GLY A 10 -0.47 3.34 -3.72
CA GLY A 10 0.16 2.35 -4.58
C GLY A 10 1.11 1.47 -3.78
N VAL A 11 1.02 0.15 -3.95
CA VAL A 11 1.87 -0.82 -3.26
C VAL A 11 2.57 -1.71 -4.27
N ASP A 12 3.90 -1.60 -4.33
CA ASP A 12 4.79 -2.55 -4.99
C ASP A 12 5.21 -3.60 -3.94
N LEU A 13 4.72 -4.82 -4.12
CA LEU A 13 4.89 -5.89 -3.15
C LEU A 13 6.03 -6.83 -3.59
N HIS A 14 7.00 -7.04 -2.70
CA HIS A 14 8.03 -8.08 -2.84
C HIS A 14 7.94 -9.06 -1.68
N LYS A 15 8.64 -10.20 -1.80
CA LYS A 15 8.65 -11.26 -0.79
C LYS A 15 8.85 -10.76 0.65
N ASP A 16 9.88 -9.93 0.87
CA ASP A 16 10.27 -9.50 2.22
C ASP A 16 9.94 -8.03 2.54
N SER A 17 9.44 -7.27 1.56
CA SER A 17 9.12 -5.86 1.71
C SER A 17 8.03 -5.38 0.77
N MET A 18 7.26 -4.39 1.21
CA MET A 18 6.39 -3.60 0.35
C MET A 18 6.96 -2.18 0.25
N THR A 19 6.99 -1.64 -0.96
CA THR A 19 7.22 -0.23 -1.23
C THR A 19 5.86 0.41 -1.44
N ILE A 20 5.60 1.49 -0.71
CA ILE A 20 4.32 2.19 -0.69
C ILE A 20 4.54 3.61 -1.20
N ALA A 21 3.69 4.04 -2.12
CA ALA A 21 3.58 5.42 -2.57
C ALA A 21 2.18 5.94 -2.22
N LEU A 22 2.11 7.09 -1.56
CA LEU A 22 0.88 7.78 -1.20
C LEU A 22 0.72 9.04 -2.04
N LEU A 23 -0.42 9.16 -2.70
CA LEU A 23 -0.84 10.36 -3.42
C LEU A 23 -2.06 10.98 -2.74
N ASP A 24 -2.16 12.31 -2.77
CA ASP A 24 -3.36 13.04 -2.36
C ASP A 24 -4.46 13.01 -3.45
N SER A 25 -5.55 13.73 -3.21
CA SER A 25 -6.65 13.87 -4.16
C SER A 25 -6.29 14.59 -5.47
N ASN A 26 -5.13 15.26 -5.53
CA ASN A 26 -4.61 15.96 -6.71
C ASN A 26 -3.52 15.13 -7.42
N ALA A 27 -3.39 13.84 -7.07
CA ALA A 27 -2.34 12.95 -7.56
C ALA A 27 -0.91 13.43 -7.22
N SER A 28 -0.75 14.27 -6.20
CA SER A 28 0.57 14.76 -5.75
C SER A 28 1.18 13.81 -4.71
N PRO A 29 2.49 13.50 -4.80
CA PRO A 29 3.14 12.58 -3.88
C PRO A 29 3.25 13.17 -2.47
N VAL A 30 2.77 12.42 -1.48
CA VAL A 30 2.76 12.81 -0.06
C VAL A 30 3.80 12.03 0.72
N GLU A 31 3.86 10.71 0.54
CA GLU A 31 4.78 9.83 1.26
C GLU A 31 5.26 8.69 0.36
N LYS A 32 6.54 8.33 0.52
CA LYS A 32 7.10 7.07 0.02
C LYS A 32 7.71 6.31 1.19
N LYS A 33 7.32 5.05 1.36
CA LYS A 33 7.75 4.23 2.50
C LYS A 33 8.08 2.81 2.08
N LYS A 34 9.06 2.19 2.75
CA LYS A 34 9.32 0.76 2.66
C LYS A 34 9.03 0.09 3.99
N ILE A 35 8.20 -0.94 4.01
CA ILE A 35 7.87 -1.73 5.20
C ILE A 35 8.21 -3.19 4.93
N SER A 36 8.86 -3.88 5.88
CA SER A 36 9.00 -5.34 5.76
C SER A 36 7.63 -6.02 5.89
N THR A 37 7.33 -6.97 4.99
CA THR A 37 6.07 -7.74 4.98
C THR A 37 5.86 -8.55 6.26
N LYS A 38 6.94 -8.89 6.98
CA LYS A 38 6.91 -9.61 8.26
C LYS A 38 6.47 -8.72 9.43
N CYS A 39 6.57 -7.39 9.30
CA CYS A 39 6.20 -6.44 10.36
C CYS A 39 4.69 -6.13 10.36
N LYS A 40 3.85 -7.14 10.60
CA LYS A 40 2.37 -7.04 10.54
C LYS A 40 1.80 -5.83 11.28
N ASN A 41 2.32 -5.51 12.47
CA ASN A 41 1.86 -4.36 13.26
C ASN A 41 2.19 -3.02 12.60
N LYS A 42 3.35 -2.90 11.93
CA LYS A 42 3.72 -1.68 11.19
C LYS A 42 2.86 -1.51 9.95
N VAL A 43 2.63 -2.60 9.22
CA VAL A 43 1.73 -2.63 8.05
C VAL A 43 0.32 -2.21 8.46
N ARG A 44 -0.24 -2.84 9.50
CA ARG A 44 -1.57 -2.51 10.03
C ARG A 44 -1.66 -1.05 10.46
N LYS A 45 -0.67 -0.57 11.24
CA LYS A 45 -0.64 0.82 11.72
C LYS A 45 -0.63 1.81 10.55
N PHE A 46 0.16 1.53 9.51
CA PHE A 46 0.22 2.36 8.31
C PHE A 46 -1.15 2.47 7.63
N PHE A 47 -1.79 1.36 7.25
CA PHE A 47 -3.07 1.45 6.57
C PHE A 47 -4.18 2.04 7.46
N SER A 48 -4.13 1.80 8.78
CA SER A 48 -5.12 2.37 9.71
C SER A 48 -5.04 3.89 9.87
N SER A 49 -3.90 4.54 9.57
CA SER A 49 -3.77 5.99 9.75
C SER A 49 -4.47 6.83 8.68
N TYR A 50 -4.84 6.24 7.53
CA TYR A 50 -5.46 6.97 6.42
C TYR A 50 -6.99 6.81 6.34
N GLY A 51 -7.57 5.95 7.19
CA GLY A 51 -9.03 5.78 7.30
C GLY A 51 -9.70 5.12 6.08
N LEU A 52 -11.04 5.11 6.07
CA LEU A 52 -11.86 4.42 5.07
C LEU A 52 -11.99 5.17 3.72
N GLN A 53 -11.45 6.39 3.62
CA GLN A 53 -11.51 7.22 2.42
C GLN A 53 -10.21 7.14 1.59
N CYS A 54 -9.55 5.99 1.60
CA CYS A 54 -8.39 5.72 0.75
C CYS A 54 -8.69 4.59 -0.24
N GLN A 55 -8.16 4.71 -1.45
CA GLN A 55 -8.09 3.61 -2.39
C GLN A 55 -6.70 2.98 -2.32
N VAL A 56 -6.64 1.66 -2.30
CA VAL A 56 -5.37 0.92 -2.33
C VAL A 56 -5.29 0.13 -3.62
N THR A 57 -4.19 0.30 -4.34
CA THR A 57 -3.82 -0.49 -5.51
C THR A 57 -2.55 -1.25 -5.17
N VAL A 58 -2.57 -2.57 -5.41
CA VAL A 58 -1.45 -3.45 -5.08
C VAL A 58 -1.02 -4.15 -6.36
N GLU A 59 0.27 -4.09 -6.67
CA GLU A 59 0.84 -4.85 -7.77
C GLU A 59 0.61 -6.35 -7.54
N SER A 60 0.02 -7.01 -8.53
CA SER A 60 -0.19 -8.45 -8.50
C SER A 60 1.15 -9.17 -8.60
N VAL A 61 1.63 -9.73 -7.51
CA VAL A 61 2.75 -10.67 -7.54
C VAL A 61 2.25 -12.08 -7.83
N GLY A 62 2.85 -12.72 -8.84
CA GLY A 62 2.70 -14.17 -9.01
C GLY A 62 3.38 -14.89 -7.85
N CYS A 63 2.60 -15.55 -7.00
CA CYS A 63 3.16 -16.40 -5.95
C CYS A 63 3.76 -17.67 -6.57
N TYR A 64 5.10 -17.73 -6.72
CA TYR A 64 5.78 -19.01 -6.88
C TYR A 64 5.82 -19.72 -5.52
N GLN A 65 4.81 -20.53 -5.22
CA GLN A 65 4.89 -21.51 -4.13
C GLN A 65 5.86 -22.61 -4.56
N VAL A 66 7.12 -22.52 -4.13
CA VAL A 66 8.02 -23.67 -4.10
C VAL A 66 7.81 -24.32 -2.74
N PHE A 67 6.99 -25.37 -2.69
CA PHE A 67 7.06 -26.33 -1.59
C PHE A 67 8.35 -27.12 -1.79
N GLY A 68 9.30 -26.93 -0.88
CA GLY A 68 10.53 -27.73 -0.79
C GLY A 68 10.49 -28.57 0.47
#